data_AF-A0A117PI89-F1
#
_entry.id   AF-A0A117PI89-F1
#
_cell.length_a   1.000
_cell.length_b   1.000
_cell.length_c   1.000
_cell.angle_alpha   90.00
_cell.angle_beta   90.00
_cell.angle_gamma   90.00
#
_symmetry.space_group_name_H-M   'P 1'
#
loop_
_entity.id
_entity.type
_entity.pdbx_description
1 polymer ?
#
loop_
_entity_poly.entity_id
_entity_poly.type
_entity_poly.pdbx_seq_one_letter_code
_entity_poly.pdbx_strand_id
1 'polypeptide(L)'
;MEHLYGQQIVIAMEEVSSNDDQVTIAFRVDRVLDRTAAGHDADLLFALCLLQENVGAVDVVACTTSTDEWARAMALDWEFLPVGTRETDAVISELTRRLRLSRDDPRREGVEARLEALLALRPERMLYGTSGFQRYVGAQFAPDLVVFENARYGNAIYVMFEDWEELSKRSRVDLLAGSGRGFERITHRRGWESQLRHAVRTRRNDGT
;
A
#
# COMPACT_ATOMS: atom_id res chain seq x y z
N MET A 1 29.20 -37.00 -17.44
CA MET A 1 27.98 -36.48 -16.83
C MET A 1 28.42 -35.43 -15.83
N GLU A 2 28.15 -34.16 -16.09
CA GLU A 2 28.44 -33.10 -15.10
C GLU A 2 27.25 -32.99 -14.15
N HIS A 3 27.55 -33.03 -12.85
CA HIS A 3 26.58 -32.79 -11.81
C HIS A 3 26.78 -31.37 -11.31
N LEU A 4 25.82 -30.50 -11.59
CA LEU A 4 25.75 -29.16 -11.01
C LEU A 4 24.92 -29.26 -9.73
N TYR A 5 25.51 -28.87 -8.60
CA TYR A 5 24.82 -28.75 -7.33
C TYR A 5 24.25 -27.33 -7.22
N GLY A 6 23.08 -27.20 -6.57
CA GLY A 6 22.50 -25.88 -6.28
C GLY A 6 23.39 -25.08 -5.33
N GLN A 7 23.43 -23.76 -5.49
CA GLN A 7 24.03 -22.88 -4.48
C GLN A 7 23.27 -23.06 -3.16
N GLN A 8 23.98 -23.38 -2.07
CA GLN A 8 23.37 -23.45 -0.74
C GLN A 8 23.14 -22.04 -0.21
N ILE A 9 21.95 -21.51 -0.48
CA ILE A 9 21.48 -20.24 0.04
C ILE A 9 20.23 -20.51 0.87
N VAL A 10 20.23 -20.01 2.11
CA VAL A 10 19.15 -20.21 3.07
C VAL A 10 18.17 -19.04 2.95
N ILE A 11 16.88 -19.35 2.83
CA ILE A 11 15.83 -18.39 3.18
C ILE A 11 15.55 -18.59 4.67
N ALA A 12 16.00 -17.65 5.49
CA ALA A 12 15.65 -17.57 6.89
C ALA A 12 14.21 -17.07 7.03
N MET A 13 13.50 -17.65 8.00
CA MET A 13 12.15 -17.28 8.38
C MET A 13 12.18 -16.86 9.86
N GLU A 14 11.72 -15.65 10.16
CA GLU A 14 11.75 -15.08 11.51
C GLU A 14 10.35 -14.57 11.86
N GLU A 15 9.81 -14.98 13.01
CA GLU A 15 8.59 -14.39 13.56
C GLU A 15 8.91 -13.01 14.11
N VAL A 16 8.26 -11.98 13.57
CA VAL A 16 8.42 -10.59 14.02
C VAL A 16 7.45 -10.28 15.16
N SER A 17 6.22 -10.76 15.04
CA SER A 17 5.17 -10.55 16.04
C SER A 17 4.07 -11.58 15.89
N SER A 18 3.45 -11.99 16.99
CA SER A 18 2.22 -12.77 17.00
C SER A 18 1.21 -12.17 17.98
N ASN A 19 -0.07 -12.26 17.62
CA ASN A 19 -1.21 -12.04 18.49
C ASN A 19 -2.28 -13.13 18.19
N ASP A 20 -3.42 -13.07 18.88
CA ASP A 20 -4.46 -14.11 18.79
C ASP A 20 -5.04 -14.29 17.37
N ASP A 21 -5.00 -13.25 16.53
CA ASP A 21 -5.62 -13.23 15.20
C ASP A 21 -4.61 -13.17 14.03
N GLN A 22 -3.36 -12.80 14.29
CA GLN A 22 -2.35 -12.53 13.27
C GLN A 22 -0.93 -12.87 13.71
N VAL A 23 -0.15 -13.44 12.78
CA VAL A 23 1.29 -13.61 12.90
C VAL A 23 1.98 -12.89 11.75
N THR A 24 3.01 -12.11 12.07
CA THR A 24 3.88 -11.47 11.09
C THR A 24 5.19 -12.25 11.01
N ILE A 25 5.51 -12.71 9.82
CA ILE A 25 6.70 -13.50 9.53
C ILE A 25 7.53 -12.77 8.48
N ALA A 26 8.82 -12.61 8.74
CA ALA A 26 9.80 -12.07 7.80
C ALA A 26 10.55 -13.21 7.11
N PHE A 27 10.72 -13.09 5.80
CA PHE A 27 11.55 -13.98 5.00
C PHE A 27 12.77 -13.21 4.50
N ARG A 28 13.96 -13.78 4.69
CA ARG A 28 15.22 -13.17 4.28
C ARG A 28 16.13 -14.19 3.64
N VAL A 29 16.73 -13.84 2.51
CA VAL A 29 17.91 -14.58 2.02
C VAL A 29 19.08 -14.26 2.94
N ASP A 30 19.57 -15.26 3.66
CA ASP A 30 20.70 -15.13 4.60
C ASP A 30 22.03 -15.08 3.85
N ARG A 31 22.20 -14.04 3.04
CA ARG A 31 23.41 -13.75 2.28
C ARG A 31 23.61 -12.24 2.20
N VAL A 32 24.78 -11.78 2.63
CA VAL A 32 25.18 -10.38 2.42
C VAL A 32 25.79 -10.25 1.03
N LEU A 33 25.24 -9.33 0.23
CA LEU A 33 25.69 -9.06 -1.13
C LEU A 33 26.67 -7.87 -1.13
N ASP A 34 27.95 -8.16 -1.34
CA ASP A 34 28.98 -7.12 -1.52
C ASP A 34 28.86 -6.52 -2.92
N ARG A 35 28.70 -5.20 -2.99
CA ARG A 35 28.56 -4.44 -4.25
C ARG A 35 29.85 -4.38 -5.07
N THR A 36 30.99 -4.70 -4.46
CA THR A 36 32.31 -4.65 -5.10
C THR A 36 32.79 -6.02 -5.57
N ALA A 37 32.08 -7.10 -5.21
CA ALA A 37 32.47 -8.45 -5.56
C ALA A 37 32.25 -8.74 -7.06
N ALA A 38 33.21 -9.45 -7.66
CA ALA A 38 33.04 -10.01 -9.00
C ALA A 38 31.92 -11.06 -8.96
N GLY A 39 30.79 -10.77 -9.61
CA GLY A 39 29.58 -11.61 -9.59
C GLY A 39 28.39 -11.03 -8.83
N HIS A 40 28.51 -9.82 -8.27
CA HIS A 40 27.42 -9.14 -7.55
C HIS A 40 26.06 -9.22 -8.25
N ASP A 41 25.99 -8.86 -9.53
CA ASP A 41 24.74 -8.81 -10.28
C ASP A 41 24.10 -10.20 -10.42
N ALA A 42 24.91 -11.24 -10.63
CA ALA A 42 24.42 -12.61 -10.75
C ALA A 42 23.88 -13.13 -9.40
N ASP A 43 24.60 -12.86 -8.31
CA ASP A 43 24.18 -13.24 -6.96
C ASP A 43 22.93 -12.48 -6.51
N LEU A 44 22.85 -11.18 -6.82
CA LEU A 44 21.68 -10.36 -6.55
C LEU A 44 20.46 -10.87 -7.33
N LEU A 45 20.61 -11.10 -8.64
CA LEU A 45 19.53 -11.63 -9.47
C LEU A 45 19.04 -12.97 -8.94
N PHE A 46 19.96 -13.87 -8.57
CA PHE A 46 19.61 -15.16 -8.00
C PHE A 46 18.82 -15.02 -6.70
N ALA A 47 19.27 -14.17 -5.77
CA ALA A 47 18.58 -13.93 -4.50
C ALA A 47 17.17 -13.34 -4.71
N LEU A 48 17.02 -12.41 -5.65
CA LEU A 48 15.73 -11.84 -6.02
C LEU A 48 14.80 -12.92 -6.60
N CYS A 49 15.28 -13.74 -7.54
CA CYS A 49 14.48 -14.83 -8.10
C CYS A 49 14.05 -15.83 -7.02
N LEU A 50 14.93 -16.16 -6.07
CA LEU A 50 14.64 -17.09 -5.00
C LEU A 50 13.49 -16.59 -4.10
N LEU A 51 13.51 -15.32 -3.69
CA LEU A 51 12.43 -14.72 -2.92
C LEU A 51 11.16 -14.54 -3.75
N GLN A 52 11.28 -14.13 -5.02
CA GLN A 52 10.13 -13.97 -5.90
C GLN A 52 9.38 -15.30 -6.11
N GLU A 53 10.09 -16.41 -6.23
CA GLU A 53 9.50 -17.74 -6.44
C GLU A 53 8.87 -18.29 -5.15
N ASN A 54 9.57 -18.17 -4.01
CA ASN A 54 9.13 -18.80 -2.76
C ASN A 54 8.15 -17.93 -1.96
N VAL A 55 8.24 -16.60 -2.07
CA VAL A 55 7.49 -15.64 -1.24
C VAL A 55 6.58 -14.75 -2.09
N GLY A 56 6.89 -14.54 -3.37
CA GLY A 56 6.08 -13.71 -4.27
C GLY A 56 6.37 -12.20 -4.19
N ALA A 57 7.27 -11.78 -3.30
CA ALA A 57 7.69 -10.39 -3.12
C ALA A 57 9.20 -10.31 -2.86
N VAL A 58 9.80 -9.19 -3.26
CA VAL A 58 11.25 -8.96 -3.16
C VAL A 58 11.56 -7.54 -2.71
N ASP A 59 12.59 -7.39 -1.89
CA ASP A 59 13.19 -6.10 -1.53
C ASP A 59 14.68 -6.30 -1.20
N VAL A 60 15.45 -5.21 -1.22
CA VAL A 60 16.89 -5.21 -0.90
C VAL A 60 17.17 -4.14 0.15
N VAL A 61 17.69 -4.57 1.30
CA VAL A 61 18.02 -3.69 2.43
C VAL A 61 19.51 -3.67 2.72
N ALA A 62 19.96 -2.67 3.49
CA ALA A 62 21.33 -2.67 3.99
C ALA A 62 21.53 -3.85 4.96
N CYS A 63 22.73 -4.46 4.97
CA CYS A 63 23.02 -5.59 5.84
C CYS A 63 22.96 -5.23 7.35
N THR A 64 23.00 -3.94 7.68
CA THR A 64 22.88 -3.40 9.03
C THR A 64 21.44 -3.21 9.48
N THR A 65 20.45 -3.28 8.58
CA THR A 65 19.03 -3.16 8.92
C THR A 65 18.57 -4.43 9.64
N SER A 66 18.05 -4.30 10.86
CA SER A 66 17.49 -5.44 11.60
C SER A 66 16.12 -5.83 11.05
N THR A 67 15.69 -7.08 11.32
CA THR A 67 14.36 -7.57 10.93
C THR A 67 13.26 -6.70 11.52
N ASP A 68 13.37 -6.31 12.79
CA ASP A 68 12.45 -5.38 13.46
C ASP A 68 12.39 -3.99 12.82
N GLU A 69 13.55 -3.44 12.44
CA GLU A 69 13.61 -2.14 11.78
C GLU A 69 12.94 -2.19 10.40
N TRP A 70 13.25 -3.24 9.62
CA TRP A 70 12.59 -3.48 8.34
C TRP A 70 11.09 -3.68 8.50
N ALA A 71 10.66 -4.49 9.47
CA ALA A 71 9.25 -4.74 9.71
C ALA A 71 8.48 -3.47 10.12
N ARG A 72 9.07 -2.61 10.94
CA ARG A 72 8.50 -1.27 11.23
C ARG A 72 8.45 -0.37 10.01
N ALA A 73 9.46 -0.43 9.14
CA ALA A 73 9.46 0.30 7.87
C ALA A 73 8.41 -0.26 6.88
N MET A 74 8.03 -1.53 7.03
CA MET A 74 6.96 -2.19 6.29
C MET A 74 5.60 -2.10 6.99
N ALA A 75 5.55 -1.61 8.23
CA ALA A 75 4.31 -1.50 8.99
C ALA A 75 3.28 -0.70 8.20
N LEU A 76 2.08 -1.25 8.20
CA LEU A 76 0.93 -0.73 7.49
C LEU A 76 0.17 0.19 8.43
N ASP A 77 0.54 1.46 8.46
CA ASP A 77 -0.05 2.45 9.36
C ASP A 77 -0.60 3.66 8.60
N TRP A 78 -1.61 4.30 9.19
CA TRP A 78 -2.34 5.42 8.61
C TRP A 78 -2.19 6.64 9.52
N GLU A 79 -1.65 7.72 8.97
CA GLU A 79 -1.72 9.01 9.65
C GLU A 79 -2.91 9.83 9.14
N PHE A 80 -3.54 10.56 10.04
CA PHE A 80 -4.71 11.37 9.75
C PHE A 80 -4.33 12.83 9.48
N LEU A 81 -4.86 13.37 8.39
CA LEU A 81 -4.83 14.77 8.06
C LEU A 81 -6.24 15.35 8.22
N PRO A 82 -6.48 16.20 9.24
CA PRO A 82 -7.74 16.91 9.37
C PRO A 82 -7.96 17.81 8.15
N VAL A 83 -9.12 17.70 7.50
CA VAL A 83 -9.50 18.61 6.42
C VAL A 83 -10.01 19.92 7.03
N GLY A 84 -10.93 19.85 7.99
CA GLY A 84 -11.41 21.01 8.75
C GLY A 84 -11.86 22.16 7.84
N THR A 85 -11.43 23.38 8.15
CA THR A 85 -11.64 24.60 7.35
C THR A 85 -10.49 24.91 6.38
N ARG A 86 -9.61 23.93 6.11
CA ARG A 86 -8.46 24.16 5.21
C ARG A 86 -8.94 24.27 3.78
N GLU A 87 -8.30 25.17 3.03
CA GLU A 87 -8.49 25.26 1.58
C GLU A 87 -8.07 23.94 0.90
N THR A 88 -8.86 23.51 -0.09
CA THR A 88 -8.65 22.27 -0.85
C THR A 88 -7.23 22.17 -1.40
N ASP A 89 -6.71 23.26 -1.97
CA ASP A 89 -5.36 23.32 -2.55
C ASP A 89 -4.26 23.03 -1.52
N ALA A 90 -4.44 23.49 -0.28
CA ALA A 90 -3.47 23.26 0.79
C ALA A 90 -3.44 21.79 1.21
N VAL A 91 -4.58 21.11 1.21
CA VAL A 91 -4.67 19.67 1.48
C VAL A 91 -4.04 18.86 0.36
N ILE A 92 -4.33 19.19 -0.90
CA ILE A 92 -3.74 18.54 -2.08
C ILE A 92 -2.22 18.73 -2.12
N SER A 93 -1.73 19.95 -1.85
CA SER A 93 -0.29 20.22 -1.82
C SER A 93 0.43 19.40 -0.75
N GLU A 94 -0.18 19.21 0.42
CA GLU A 94 0.41 18.39 1.49
C GLU A 94 0.40 16.90 1.13
N LEU A 95 -0.71 16.39 0.58
CA LEU A 95 -0.82 14.99 0.17
C LEU A 95 0.14 14.65 -0.98
N THR A 96 0.24 15.50 -2.01
CA THR A 96 1.19 15.30 -3.12
C THR A 96 2.64 15.32 -2.64
N ARG A 97 2.98 16.18 -1.66
CA ARG A 97 4.28 16.18 -1.00
C ARG A 97 4.56 14.87 -0.28
N ARG A 98 3.61 14.35 0.52
CA ARG A 98 3.76 13.07 1.24
C ARG A 98 3.86 11.86 0.31
N LEU A 99 3.14 11.89 -0.81
CA LEU A 99 3.23 10.89 -1.88
C LEU A 99 4.54 10.94 -2.67
N ARG A 100 5.39 11.93 -2.42
CA ARG A 100 6.65 12.21 -3.15
C ARG A 100 6.42 12.44 -4.64
N LEU A 101 5.30 13.08 -4.99
CA LEU A 101 5.00 13.47 -6.37
C LEU A 101 5.70 14.80 -6.66
N SER A 102 6.74 14.73 -7.49
CA SER A 102 7.44 15.93 -7.98
C SER A 102 6.53 16.77 -8.87
N ARG A 103 6.92 18.02 -9.19
CA ARG A 103 6.13 18.88 -10.08
C ARG A 103 6.06 18.32 -11.50
N ASP A 104 7.13 17.67 -11.95
CA ASP A 104 7.26 17.14 -13.31
C ASP A 104 6.80 15.67 -13.41
N ASP A 105 6.20 15.11 -12.35
CA ASP A 105 5.69 13.74 -12.37
C ASP A 105 4.47 13.66 -13.30
N PRO A 106 4.48 12.86 -14.37
CA PRO A 106 3.39 12.78 -15.33
C PRO A 106 2.08 12.25 -14.72
N ARG A 107 2.14 11.64 -13.53
CA ARG A 107 0.96 11.14 -12.81
C ARG A 107 0.29 12.23 -11.97
N ARG A 108 0.98 13.35 -11.72
CA ARG A 108 0.57 14.37 -10.76
C ARG A 108 -0.83 14.91 -11.05
N GLU A 109 -1.07 15.38 -12.27
CA GLU A 109 -2.36 15.94 -12.69
C GLU A 109 -3.51 14.94 -12.46
N GLY A 110 -3.30 13.68 -12.85
CA GLY A 110 -4.30 12.63 -12.65
C GLY A 110 -4.55 12.33 -11.17
N VAL A 111 -3.52 12.37 -10.31
CA VAL A 111 -3.68 12.19 -8.86
C VAL A 111 -4.40 13.39 -8.24
N GLU A 112 -4.00 14.61 -8.58
CA GLU A 112 -4.62 15.85 -8.08
C GLU A 112 -6.12 15.88 -8.41
N ALA A 113 -6.51 15.60 -9.66
CA ALA A 113 -7.93 15.51 -10.06
C ALA A 113 -8.73 14.47 -9.24
N ARG A 114 -8.11 13.34 -8.90
CA ARG A 114 -8.76 12.31 -8.06
C ARG A 114 -8.88 12.75 -6.60
N LEU A 115 -7.88 13.45 -6.06
CA LEU A 115 -7.93 14.04 -4.73
C LEU A 115 -9.00 15.14 -4.66
N GLU A 116 -9.12 15.98 -5.68
CA GLU A 116 -10.18 16.99 -5.80
C GLU A 116 -11.56 16.33 -5.76
N ALA A 117 -11.77 15.25 -6.52
CA ALA A 117 -13.03 14.51 -6.51
C ALA A 117 -13.36 13.93 -5.14
N LEU A 118 -12.37 13.43 -4.37
CA LEU A 118 -12.57 12.96 -3.00
C LEU A 118 -12.94 14.12 -2.06
N LEU A 119 -12.21 15.23 -2.12
CA LEU A 119 -12.43 16.40 -1.27
C LEU A 119 -13.77 17.09 -1.55
N ALA A 120 -14.22 17.09 -2.80
CA ALA A 120 -15.53 17.61 -3.18
C ALA A 120 -16.71 16.89 -2.49
N LEU A 121 -16.51 15.65 -2.04
CA LEU A 121 -17.49 14.88 -1.27
C LEU A 121 -17.50 15.19 0.23
N ARG A 122 -16.63 16.12 0.68
CA ARG A 122 -16.50 16.60 2.07
C ARG A 122 -16.27 15.44 3.06
N PRO A 123 -15.10 14.80 2.99
CA PRO A 123 -14.67 13.86 4.03
C PRO A 123 -14.41 14.60 5.34
N GLU A 124 -14.53 13.90 6.47
CA GLU A 124 -14.18 14.43 7.80
C GLU A 124 -12.67 14.63 7.93
N ARG A 125 -11.91 13.68 7.41
CA ARG A 125 -10.44 13.66 7.42
C ARG A 125 -9.89 12.88 6.22
N MET A 126 -8.69 13.25 5.82
CA MET A 126 -7.90 12.46 4.88
C MET A 126 -6.96 11.55 5.67
N LEU A 127 -6.63 10.40 5.10
CA LEU A 127 -5.59 9.50 5.57
C LEU A 127 -4.51 9.42 4.50
N TYR A 128 -3.28 9.17 4.90
CA TYR A 128 -2.26 8.71 3.97
C TYR A 128 -1.48 7.60 4.64
N GLY A 129 -1.07 6.64 3.84
CA GLY A 129 -0.28 5.54 4.35
C GLY A 129 1.12 6.02 4.69
N THR A 130 1.63 5.57 5.83
CA THR A 130 3.05 5.67 6.17
C THR A 130 3.75 4.39 5.73
N SER A 131 5.09 4.37 5.77
CA SER A 131 5.85 3.11 5.63
C SER A 131 5.40 2.22 4.45
N GLY A 132 4.85 1.02 4.70
CA GLY A 132 4.40 0.07 3.67
C GLY A 132 3.22 0.56 2.81
N PHE A 133 2.54 1.66 3.19
CA PHE A 133 1.41 2.27 2.48
C PHE A 133 1.63 3.66 1.90
N GLN A 134 2.87 4.14 1.78
CA GLN A 134 3.21 5.46 1.19
C GLN A 134 2.64 5.77 -0.21
N ARG A 135 2.01 4.80 -0.87
CA ARG A 135 1.36 4.95 -2.18
C ARG A 135 -0.15 5.19 -2.09
N TYR A 136 -0.75 5.06 -0.91
CA TYR A 136 -2.20 5.16 -0.73
C TYR A 136 -2.59 6.45 0.00
N VAL A 137 -3.71 7.01 -0.43
CA VAL A 137 -4.44 8.08 0.25
C VAL A 137 -5.84 7.59 0.55
N GLY A 138 -6.32 7.84 1.76
CA GLY A 138 -7.68 7.57 2.19
C GLY A 138 -8.48 8.86 2.36
N ALA A 139 -9.80 8.79 2.16
CA ALA A 139 -10.74 9.84 2.53
C ALA A 139 -11.83 9.22 3.40
N GLN A 140 -11.95 9.68 4.65
CA GLN A 140 -12.91 9.15 5.60
C GLN A 140 -14.19 9.98 5.62
N PHE A 141 -15.32 9.32 5.40
CA PHE A 141 -16.64 9.96 5.32
C PHE A 141 -17.53 9.66 6.52
N ALA A 142 -17.22 8.57 7.24
CA ALA A 142 -17.82 8.15 8.52
C ALA A 142 -16.80 7.25 9.28
N PRO A 143 -17.01 6.92 10.57
CA PRO A 143 -16.09 6.07 11.34
C PRO A 143 -15.73 4.75 10.65
N ASP A 144 -16.71 4.15 9.97
CA ASP A 144 -16.67 2.87 9.28
C ASP A 144 -16.73 3.01 7.76
N LEU A 145 -16.44 4.19 7.18
CA LEU A 145 -16.50 4.41 5.73
C LEU A 145 -15.28 5.20 5.24
N VAL A 146 -14.36 4.50 4.57
CA VAL A 146 -13.12 5.07 4.04
C VAL A 146 -12.94 4.72 2.58
N VAL A 147 -12.56 5.71 1.79
CA VAL A 147 -12.27 5.56 0.36
C VAL A 147 -10.77 5.64 0.14
N PHE A 148 -10.17 4.56 -0.36
CA PHE A 148 -8.75 4.47 -0.67
C PHE A 148 -8.45 4.62 -2.16
N GLU A 149 -7.47 5.45 -2.47
CA GLU A 149 -6.89 5.67 -3.79
C GLU A 149 -5.40 5.35 -3.77
N ASN A 150 -4.92 4.61 -4.78
CA ASN A 150 -3.48 4.39 -4.96
C ASN A 150 -2.91 5.41 -5.95
N ALA A 151 -2.12 6.35 -5.43
CA ALA A 151 -1.54 7.43 -6.21
C ALA A 151 -0.36 7.00 -7.11
N ARG A 152 0.25 5.82 -6.87
CA ARG A 152 1.40 5.35 -7.66
C ARG A 152 1.00 4.40 -8.78
N TYR A 153 0.08 3.48 -8.52
CA TYR A 153 -0.28 2.39 -9.43
C TYR A 153 -1.71 1.90 -9.23
N GLY A 154 -2.39 1.60 -10.32
CA GLY A 154 -3.74 1.07 -10.31
C GLY A 154 -4.74 2.05 -10.92
N ASN A 155 -5.80 1.50 -11.49
CA ASN A 155 -6.85 2.27 -12.16
C ASN A 155 -8.18 2.11 -11.39
N ALA A 156 -8.14 2.12 -10.06
CA ALA A 156 -9.34 1.96 -9.25
C ALA A 156 -9.22 2.56 -7.84
N ILE A 157 -10.36 3.04 -7.35
CA ILE A 157 -10.64 3.40 -5.97
C ILE A 157 -11.31 2.22 -5.26
N TYR A 158 -11.05 2.09 -3.96
CA TYR A 158 -11.68 1.12 -3.08
C TYR A 158 -12.49 1.86 -2.02
N VAL A 159 -13.81 1.71 -2.05
CA VAL A 159 -14.72 2.19 -1.00
C VAL A 159 -14.85 1.07 0.02
N MET A 160 -14.15 1.17 1.14
CA MET A 160 -14.17 0.19 2.22
C MET A 160 -15.13 0.64 3.32
N PHE A 161 -15.86 -0.32 3.88
CA PHE A 161 -16.84 -0.12 4.93
C PHE A 161 -16.76 -1.22 5.98
N GLU A 162 -17.37 -1.00 7.16
CA GLU A 162 -17.23 -1.86 8.34
C GLU A 162 -15.76 -1.86 8.83
N ASP A 163 -15.07 -3.01 8.79
CA ASP A 163 -13.69 -3.17 9.27
C ASP A 163 -12.64 -2.69 8.25
N TRP A 164 -12.74 -1.42 7.85
CA TRP A 164 -11.85 -0.82 6.85
C TRP A 164 -10.37 -0.90 7.24
N GLU A 165 -10.04 -0.84 8.52
CA GLU A 165 -8.66 -0.92 9.01
C GLU A 165 -8.02 -2.26 8.61
N GLU A 166 -8.73 -3.36 8.84
CA GLU A 166 -8.26 -4.70 8.47
C GLU A 166 -8.36 -4.95 6.97
N LEU A 167 -9.41 -4.48 6.31
CA LEU A 167 -9.53 -4.58 4.85
C LEU A 167 -8.42 -3.81 4.13
N SER A 168 -8.03 -2.65 4.65
CA SER A 168 -7.00 -1.81 4.06
C SER A 168 -5.62 -2.46 4.09
N LYS A 169 -5.38 -3.35 5.06
CA LYS A 169 -4.13 -4.12 5.25
C LYS A 169 -3.95 -5.27 4.26
N ARG A 170 -5.04 -5.74 3.64
CA ARG A 170 -5.01 -6.90 2.74
C ARG A 170 -4.36 -6.57 1.40
N SER A 171 -3.68 -7.55 0.81
CA SER A 171 -3.16 -7.39 -0.54
C SER A 171 -4.31 -7.26 -1.55
N ARG A 172 -4.02 -6.69 -2.72
CA ARG A 172 -5.00 -6.63 -3.80
C ARG A 172 -5.49 -8.02 -4.20
N VAL A 173 -4.61 -9.01 -4.21
CA VAL A 173 -4.98 -10.39 -4.58
C VAL A 173 -5.96 -10.95 -3.55
N ASP A 174 -5.68 -10.77 -2.27
CA ASP A 174 -6.54 -11.26 -1.18
C ASP A 174 -7.90 -10.56 -1.16
N LEU A 175 -7.94 -9.24 -1.39
CA LEU A 175 -9.19 -8.49 -1.52
C LEU A 175 -10.05 -9.02 -2.67
N LEU A 176 -9.43 -9.36 -3.80
CA LEU A 176 -10.15 -9.85 -4.99
C LEU A 176 -10.49 -11.34 -4.92
N ALA A 177 -9.74 -12.14 -4.15
CA ALA A 177 -9.99 -13.56 -3.93
C ALA A 177 -11.09 -13.81 -2.87
N GLY A 178 -11.31 -12.86 -1.96
CA GLY A 178 -12.36 -12.93 -0.95
C GLY A 178 -13.78 -12.81 -1.49
N SER A 179 -14.77 -12.90 -0.61
CA SER A 179 -16.20 -12.86 -0.93
C SER A 179 -16.74 -11.49 -1.38
N GLY A 180 -15.89 -10.48 -1.54
CA GLY A 180 -16.29 -9.11 -1.90
C GLY A 180 -17.12 -8.39 -0.82
N ARG A 181 -17.07 -8.85 0.44
CA ARG A 181 -17.75 -8.21 1.57
C ARG A 181 -16.91 -7.06 2.12
N GLY A 182 -17.56 -6.01 2.60
CA GLY A 182 -16.91 -4.86 3.26
C GLY A 182 -16.21 -3.87 2.32
N PHE A 183 -16.20 -4.08 0.99
CA PHE A 183 -15.69 -3.06 0.07
C PHE A 183 -16.33 -3.08 -1.31
N GLU A 184 -16.24 -1.94 -2.01
CA GLU A 184 -16.63 -1.77 -3.40
C GLU A 184 -15.45 -1.22 -4.20
N ARG A 185 -15.13 -1.84 -5.33
CA ARG A 185 -14.03 -1.43 -6.21
C ARG A 185 -14.57 -0.66 -7.42
N ILE A 186 -14.20 0.61 -7.52
CA ILE A 186 -14.61 1.51 -8.60
C ILE A 186 -13.42 1.73 -9.52
N THR A 187 -13.52 1.29 -10.78
CA THR A 187 -12.43 1.49 -11.76
C THR A 187 -12.52 2.89 -12.36
N HIS A 188 -11.38 3.58 -12.51
CA HIS A 188 -11.24 4.89 -13.16
C HIS A 188 -11.55 4.80 -14.65
N ARG A 189 -12.84 4.71 -14.96
CA ARG A 189 -13.43 4.78 -16.30
C ARG A 189 -14.41 5.94 -16.32
N ARG A 190 -14.85 6.36 -17.50
CA ARG A 190 -15.84 7.42 -17.64
C ARG A 190 -17.05 7.18 -16.71
N GLY A 191 -17.34 8.15 -15.85
CA GLY A 191 -18.43 8.08 -14.87
C GLY A 191 -18.07 7.54 -13.48
N TRP A 192 -16.79 7.21 -13.22
CA TRP A 192 -16.33 6.73 -11.92
C TRP A 192 -16.66 7.70 -10.76
N GLU A 193 -16.57 9.01 -10.99
CA GLU A 193 -16.91 10.04 -9.99
C GLU A 193 -18.37 9.96 -9.54
N SER A 194 -19.28 9.69 -10.49
CA SER A 194 -20.71 9.51 -10.20
C SER A 194 -20.96 8.21 -9.43
N GLN A 195 -20.24 7.14 -9.76
CA GLN A 195 -20.29 5.89 -9.00
C GLN A 195 -19.79 6.09 -7.58
N LEU A 196 -18.65 6.78 -7.42
CA LEU A 196 -18.08 7.10 -6.12
C LEU A 196 -19.05 7.94 -5.28
N ARG A 197 -19.61 9.00 -5.85
CA ARG A 197 -20.61 9.85 -5.17
C ARG A 197 -21.82 9.04 -4.72
N HIS A 198 -22.30 8.12 -5.56
CA HIS A 198 -23.40 7.23 -5.20
C HIS A 198 -23.02 6.29 -4.06
N ALA A 199 -21.88 5.60 -4.17
CA ALA A 199 -21.38 4.65 -3.18
C ALA A 199 -21.19 5.28 -1.80
N VAL A 200 -20.63 6.50 -1.74
CA VAL A 200 -20.44 7.25 -0.49
C VAL A 200 -21.78 7.73 0.07
N ARG A 201 -22.69 8.24 -0.77
CA ARG A 201 -23.98 8.76 -0.30
C ARG A 201 -24.88 7.66 0.26
N THR A 202 -24.97 6.52 -0.41
CA THR A 202 -25.78 5.40 0.05
C THR A 202 -25.32 4.95 1.44
N ARG A 203 -24.01 4.70 1.60
CA ARG A 203 -23.45 4.22 2.87
C ARG A 203 -23.46 5.25 4.00
N ARG A 204 -23.31 6.55 3.68
CA ARG A 204 -23.49 7.61 4.69
C ARG A 204 -24.90 7.63 5.28
N ASN A 205 -25.90 7.27 4.48
CA ASN A 205 -27.30 7.29 4.90
C ASN A 205 -27.71 5.98 5.59
N ASP A 206 -27.05 4.86 5.30
CA ASP A 206 -27.34 3.56 5.92
C ASP A 206 -26.89 3.48 7.40
N GLY A 207 -26.00 4.37 7.83
CA GLY A 207 -25.49 4.47 9.21
C GLY A 207 -26.26 5.44 10.13
N THR A 208 -27.43 5.94 9.72
CA THR A 208 -28.34 6.78 10.54
C THR A 208 -29.65 6.04 10.81
#